data_AF-A0A436WAF1-F1
#
_entry.id   AF-A0A436WAF1-F1
#
_cell.length_a   1.000
_cell.length_b   1.000
_cell.length_c   1.000
_cell.angle_alpha   90.00
_cell.angle_beta   90.00
_cell.angle_gamma   90.00
#
_symmetry.space_group_name_H-M   'P 1'
#
loop_
_entity.id
_entity.type
_entity.pdbx_description
1 polymer ?
#
loop_
_entity_poly.entity_id
_entity_poly.type
_entity_poly.pdbx_seq_one_letter_code
_entity_poly.pdbx_strand_id
1 'polypeptide(L)' 'MNAMSFTTLEGGKTTLDAAALDALSARIRGTVLREGDAAYDDMRSIWNSMIDRRPALIVCCVGASDVVTAVN' A
#
# COMPACT_ATOMS: atom_id res chain seq x y z
N MET A 1 -12.88 12.28 6.47
CA MET A 1 -11.72 11.64 7.13
C MET A 1 -11.92 10.14 7.02
N ASN A 2 -11.41 9.52 5.96
CA ASN A 2 -11.59 8.08 5.76
C ASN A 2 -10.34 7.38 6.25
N ALA A 3 -10.39 6.87 7.48
CA ALA A 3 -9.24 6.27 8.13
C ALA A 3 -9.09 4.81 7.65
N MET A 4 -7.90 4.41 7.21
CA MET A 4 -7.64 3.08 6.66
C MET A 4 -6.99 2.17 7.71
N SER A 5 -7.42 0.92 7.79
CA SER A 5 -6.89 -0.06 8.75
C SER A 5 -5.76 -0.88 8.15
N PHE A 6 -4.63 -0.98 8.87
CA PHE A 6 -3.43 -1.69 8.48
C PHE A 6 -3.09 -2.78 9.50
N THR A 7 -2.66 -3.95 9.03
CA THR A 7 -2.11 -4.99 9.89
C THR A 7 -0.65 -4.69 10.21
N THR A 8 -0.28 -4.66 11.49
CA THR A 8 1.10 -4.43 11.93
C THR A 8 1.86 -5.75 12.04
N LEU A 9 3.19 -5.68 12.11
CA LEU A 9 4.06 -6.85 12.27
C LEU A 9 3.80 -7.60 13.59
N GLU A 10 3.28 -6.90 14.60
CA GLU A 10 2.89 -7.48 15.90
C GLU A 10 1.52 -8.21 15.85
N GLY A 11 0.90 -8.30 14.67
CA GLY A 11 -0.41 -8.94 14.47
C GLY A 11 -1.61 -8.08 14.87
N GLY A 12 -1.38 -6.83 15.29
CA GLY A 12 -2.42 -5.85 15.61
C GLY A 12 -2.97 -5.14 14.37
N LYS A 13 -4.02 -4.33 14.57
CA LYS A 13 -4.49 -3.36 13.57
C LYS A 13 -4.16 -1.95 14.05
N THR A 14 -3.62 -1.14 13.15
CA THR A 14 -3.49 0.30 13.34
C THR A 14 -4.34 1.03 12.30
N THR A 15 -4.70 2.27 12.60
CA THR A 15 -5.48 3.11 11.70
C THR A 15 -4.63 4.29 11.28
N LEU A 16 -4.51 4.51 9.97
CA LEU A 16 -3.81 5.65 9.40
C LEU A 16 -4.80 6.63 8.78
N ASP A 17 -4.49 7.92 8.90
CA ASP A 17 -5.29 8.98 8.30
C ASP A 17 -5.07 9.06 6.78
N ALA A 18 -6.13 9.34 6.03
CA ALA A 18 -6.09 9.56 4.60
C ALA A 18 -5.09 10.66 4.21
N ALA A 19 -4.99 11.72 5.02
CA ALA A 19 -4.05 12.82 4.76
C ALA A 19 -2.58 12.34 4.75
N ALA A 20 -2.22 11.41 5.63
CA ALA A 20 -0.88 10.84 5.66
C ALA A 20 -0.62 9.96 4.43
N LEU A 21 -1.62 9.20 3.99
CA LEU A 21 -1.53 8.34 2.80
C LEU A 21 -1.43 9.16 1.51
N ASP A 22 -2.15 10.28 1.41
CA ASP A 22 -2.09 11.18 0.28
C ASP A 22 -0.73 11.91 0.24
N ALA A 23 -0.20 12.31 1.40
CA ALA A 23 1.14 12.88 1.50
C ALA A 23 2.23 11.87 1.08
N LEU A 24 2.09 10.60 1.45
CA LEU A 24 2.97 9.53 0.96
C LEU A 24 2.86 9.39 -0.55
N SER A 25 1.62 9.29 -1.07
CA SER A 25 1.37 9.09 -2.51
C SER A 25 1.94 10.24 -3.35
N ALA A 26 1.87 11.47 -2.86
CA ALA A 26 2.44 12.65 -3.53
C ALA A 26 3.98 12.65 -3.59
N ARG A 27 4.66 11.89 -2.73
CA ARG A 27 6.13 11.79 -2.66
C ARG A 27 6.68 10.61 -3.46
N ILE A 28 5.84 9.64 -3.80
CA ILE A 28 6.20 8.48 -4.61
C ILE A 28 6.10 8.87 -6.09
N ARG A 29 7.13 8.59 -6.88
CA ARG A 29 7.10 8.79 -8.34
C ARG A 29 6.34 7.69 -9.06
N GLY A 30 6.38 6.48 -8.51
CA GLY A 30 5.60 5.34 -8.95
C GLY A 30 4.12 5.43 -8.58
N THR A 31 3.47 4.29 -8.43
CA THR A 31 2.02 4.22 -8.14
C THR A 31 1.78 3.69 -6.73
N VAL A 32 0.83 4.29 -6.02
CA VAL A 32 0.34 3.80 -4.74
C VAL A 32 -1.10 3.33 -4.93
N LEU A 33 -1.35 2.03 -4.76
CA LEU A 33 -2.63 1.40 -4.99
C LEU A 33 -3.30 1.03 -3.66
N ARG A 34 -4.61 1.23 -3.60
CA ARG A 34 -5.52 0.96 -2.49
C ARG A 34 -6.62 0.01 -2.94
N GLU A 35 -7.29 -0.62 -1.98
CA GLU A 35 -8.49 -1.39 -2.29
C GLU A 35 -9.53 -0.48 -2.99
N GLY A 36 -10.00 -0.91 -4.16
CA GLY A 36 -10.88 -0.13 -5.04
C GLY A 36 -10.20 0.46 -6.27
N ASP A 37 -8.87 0.54 -6.31
CA ASP A 37 -8.16 0.93 -7.53
C ASP A 37 -8.21 -0.20 -8.58
N ALA A 38 -8.41 0.17 -9.84
CA ALA A 38 -8.60 -0.79 -10.93
C ALA A 38 -7.44 -1.79 -11.08
N ALA A 39 -6.20 -1.36 -10.77
CA ALA A 39 -5.02 -2.20 -10.86
C ALA A 39 -4.73 -3.01 -9.58
N TYR A 40 -5.48 -2.80 -8.48
CA TYR A 40 -5.16 -3.37 -7.17
C TYR A 40 -5.21 -4.91 -7.17
N ASP A 41 -6.27 -5.50 -7.71
CA ASP A 41 -6.47 -6.95 -7.74
C ASP A 41 -5.41 -7.68 -8.58
N ASP A 42 -5.00 -7.06 -9.69
CA ASP A 42 -3.93 -7.59 -10.52
C ASP A 42 -2.57 -7.49 -9.82
N MET A 43 -2.27 -6.36 -9.18
CA MET A 43 -0.96 -6.13 -8.56
C MET A 43 -0.74 -6.91 -7.26
N ARG A 44 -1.80 -7.26 -6.52
CA ARG A 44 -1.67 -8.10 -5.31
C ARG A 44 -1.47 -9.58 -5.64
N SER A 45 -1.72 -9.99 -6.88
CA SER A 45 -1.65 -11.39 -7.28
C SER A 45 -0.20 -11.85 -7.38
N ILE A 46 0.11 -12.97 -6.73
CA ILE A 46 1.44 -13.60 -6.79
C ILE A 46 1.36 -14.92 -7.55
N TRP A 47 2.52 -15.44 -7.94
CA TRP A 47 2.61 -16.70 -8.69
C TRP A 47 1.90 -17.87 -8.01
N ASN A 48 1.98 -17.97 -6.68
CA ASN A 48 1.22 -18.95 -5.94
C ASN A 48 -0.23 -18.50 -5.74
N SER A 49 -1.11 -18.90 -6.66
CA SER A 49 -2.53 -18.54 -6.64
C SER A 49 -3.33 -19.11 -5.45
N MET A 50 -2.75 -20.01 -4.64
CA MET A 50 -3.40 -20.43 -3.38
C MET A 50 -3.33 -19.33 -2.30
N ILE A 51 -2.51 -18.31 -2.48
CA ILE A 51 -2.38 -17.20 -1.53
C ILE A 51 -3.20 -16.00 -2.02
N ASP A 52 -4.37 -15.83 -1.41
CA ASP A 52 -5.22 -14.65 -1.58
C ASP A 52 -5.06 -13.72 -0.37
N ARG A 53 -4.16 -12.73 -0.48
CA ARG A 53 -3.99 -11.68 0.54
C ARG A 53 -4.40 -10.32 -0.03
N ARG A 54 -4.98 -9.50 0.85
CA ARG A 54 -5.47 -8.14 0.56
C ARG A 54 -4.69 -7.12 1.39
N PRO A 55 -3.49 -6.69 0.93
CA PRO A 55 -2.72 -5.67 1.63
C PRO A 55 -3.46 -4.33 1.63
N ALA A 56 -3.39 -3.55 2.70
CA ALA A 56 -4.07 -2.25 2.78
C ALA A 56 -3.52 -1.21 1.78
N LEU A 57 -2.27 -1.38 1.33
CA LEU A 57 -1.61 -0.50 0.37
C LEU A 57 -0.57 -1.29 -0.43
N ILE A 58 -0.42 -0.99 -1.72
CA ILE A 58 0.66 -1.50 -2.57
C ILE A 58 1.42 -0.31 -3.15
N VAL A 59 2.74 -0.26 -2.97
CA VAL A 59 3.59 0.81 -3.51
C VAL A 59 4.47 0.26 -4.63
N CYS A 60 4.09 0.55 -5.87
CA CYS A 60 4.81 0.19 -7.08
C CYS A 60 5.94 1.21 -7.34
N CYS A 61 7.08 1.00 -6.70
CA CYS A 61 8.26 1.87 -6.79
C CYS A 61 8.90 1.83 -8.18
N VAL A 62 9.32 2.98 -8.72
CA VAL A 62 10.07 3.06 -9.99
C VAL A 62 11.58 3.29 -9.79
N GLY A 63 12.05 3.39 -8.55
CA GLY A 63 13.47 3.52 -8.24
C GLY A 63 13.75 3.53 -6.73
N ALA A 64 15.04 3.56 -6.37
CA ALA A 64 15.48 3.47 -4.98
C ALA A 64 14.91 4.58 -4.07
N SER A 65 14.71 5.79 -4.62
CA SER A 65 14.12 6.92 -3.88
C SER A 65 12.68 6.64 -3.43
N ASP A 66 11.89 5.91 -4.23
CA ASP A 66 10.52 5.55 -3.86
C ASP A 66 10.54 4.50 -2.75
N VAL A 67 11.46 3.53 -2.84
CA VAL A 67 11.63 2.50 -1.79
C VAL A 67 11.98 3.15 -0.46
N VAL A 68 12.94 4.09 -0.44
CA VAL A 68 13.31 4.84 0.77
C VAL A 68 12.13 5.63 1.32
N THR A 69 11.31 6.23 0.45
CA THR A 69 10.13 6.98 0.86
C THR A 69 9.01 6.08 1.40
N ALA A 70 8.90 4.84 0.92
CA ALA A 70 7.89 3.88 1.38
C ALA A 70 8.23 3.22 2.72
N VAL A 71 9.51 3.17 3.09
CA VAL A 71 10.00 2.49 4.31
C VAL A 71 10.08 3.42 5.53
N ASN A 72 10.34 4.72 5.32
CA ASN A 72 10.59 5.71 6.37
C ASN A 72 9.33 6.44 6.83
#